data_AF-A0A162L2W7-F1
#
_entry.id   AF-A0A162L2W7-F1
#
_cell.length_a   1.000
_cell.length_b   1.000
_cell.length_c   1.000
_cell.angle_alpha   90.00
_cell.angle_beta   90.00
_cell.angle_gamma   90.00
#
_symmetry.space_group_name_H-M   'P 1'
#
loop_
_entity.id
_entity.type
_entity.pdbx_description
1 polymer ?
#
loop_
_entity_poly.entity_id
_entity_poly.type
_entity_poly.pdbx_seq_one_letter_code
_entity_poly.pdbx_strand_id
1 'polypeptide(L)'
;MVKNNINQILRIDGKNVFLEVMNNAFQINKVQINFVKYDLKLEKNSRQLINISLYIDIDKILILANDILSGRLAALAKQANNIKEKSGYKYCKEIYADIGGVSAVKLKERGKERPDGKCLFRRFKITPGDKVNWIFSGEIGAGEESETGLIIPQDKPEEIVRVPLNDEDLKKFALVLKSHIQAYLTSLYIKE
;
A
#
# COMPACT_ATOMS: atom_id res chain seq x y z
N MET A 1 -7.84 -11.17 -26.19
CA MET A 1 -8.35 -11.34 -24.81
C MET A 1 -7.21 -11.13 -23.83
N VAL A 2 -7.20 -10.03 -23.07
CA VAL A 2 -6.36 -9.94 -21.88
C VAL A 2 -7.01 -10.86 -20.85
N LYS A 3 -6.31 -11.93 -20.42
CA LYS A 3 -6.78 -12.80 -19.34
C LYS A 3 -7.14 -11.90 -18.15
N ASN A 4 -8.40 -11.88 -17.74
CA ASN A 4 -8.77 -11.30 -16.45
C ASN A 4 -7.95 -12.03 -15.38
N ASN A 5 -7.11 -11.29 -14.67
CA ASN A 5 -6.37 -11.84 -13.55
C ASN A 5 -7.40 -12.07 -12.43
N ILE A 6 -7.85 -13.32 -12.26
CA ILE A 6 -8.88 -13.69 -11.28
C ILE A 6 -8.53 -13.29 -9.85
N ASN A 7 -7.24 -13.09 -9.57
CA ASN A 7 -6.77 -12.71 -8.26
C ASN A 7 -6.78 -11.19 -8.03
N GLN A 8 -6.89 -10.38 -9.09
CA GLN A 8 -6.98 -8.92 -8.97
C GLN A 8 -8.40 -8.55 -8.56
N ILE A 9 -8.54 -8.02 -7.35
CA ILE A 9 -9.85 -7.62 -6.80
C ILE A 9 -10.19 -6.16 -7.16
N LEU A 10 -9.16 -5.32 -7.31
CA LEU A 10 -9.31 -3.90 -7.58
C LEU A 10 -8.07 -3.37 -8.29
N ARG A 11 -8.26 -2.42 -9.19
CA ARG A 11 -7.20 -1.59 -9.75
C ARG A 11 -7.66 -0.13 -9.78
N ILE A 12 -6.76 0.78 -9.40
CA ILE A 12 -6.96 2.23 -9.49
C ILE A 12 -5.76 2.81 -10.24
N ASP A 13 -6.04 3.51 -11.34
CA ASP A 13 -5.05 4.06 -12.25
C ASP A 13 -4.86 5.57 -12.02
N GLY A 14 -3.61 6.00 -12.12
CA GLY A 14 -3.21 7.40 -12.23
C GLY A 14 -2.35 7.61 -13.48
N LYS A 15 -1.82 8.82 -13.66
CA LYS A 15 -0.93 9.11 -14.79
C LYS A 15 0.39 8.33 -14.64
N ASN A 16 0.59 7.32 -15.50
CA ASN A 16 1.81 6.47 -15.53
C ASN A 16 2.07 5.68 -14.24
N VAL A 17 1.05 5.53 -13.41
CA VAL A 17 1.10 4.76 -12.15
C VAL A 17 -0.23 4.05 -11.96
N PHE A 18 -0.23 2.94 -11.24
CA PHE A 18 -1.46 2.34 -10.73
C PHE A 18 -1.19 1.64 -9.41
N LEU A 19 -2.25 1.45 -8.63
CA LEU A 19 -2.26 0.46 -7.57
C LEU A 19 -3.22 -0.65 -7.94
N GLU A 20 -2.87 -1.88 -7.60
CA GLU A 20 -3.75 -3.03 -7.70
C GLU A 20 -3.77 -3.79 -6.39
N VAL A 21 -4.93 -4.34 -6.07
CA VAL A 21 -5.14 -5.14 -4.89
C VAL A 21 -5.40 -6.57 -5.32
N MET A 22 -4.73 -7.50 -4.66
CA MET A 22 -4.67 -8.90 -5.01
C MET A 22 -5.14 -9.75 -3.81
N ASN A 23 -5.93 -10.79 -4.07
CA ASN A 23 -6.35 -11.75 -3.05
C ASN A 23 -5.32 -12.89 -2.81
N ASN A 24 -4.20 -12.91 -3.53
CA ASN A 24 -3.18 -13.97 -3.46
C ASN A 24 -2.66 -14.24 -2.03
N ALA A 25 -2.65 -13.23 -1.18
CA ALA A 25 -2.13 -13.32 0.17
C ALA A 25 -3.20 -13.64 1.24
N PHE A 26 -4.48 -13.79 0.86
CA PHE A 26 -5.56 -13.99 1.82
C PHE A 26 -5.35 -15.27 2.66
N GLN A 27 -4.82 -16.32 2.04
CA GLN A 27 -4.48 -17.59 2.69
C GLN A 27 -3.41 -17.48 3.79
N ILE A 28 -2.62 -16.41 3.80
CA ILE A 28 -1.66 -16.09 4.88
C ILE A 28 -2.13 -14.91 5.73
N ASN A 29 -3.45 -14.68 5.78
CA ASN A 29 -4.13 -13.61 6.51
C ASN A 29 -3.66 -12.19 6.14
N LYS A 30 -3.27 -11.97 4.88
CA LYS A 30 -2.79 -10.67 4.39
C LYS A 30 -3.48 -10.26 3.09
N VAL A 31 -3.52 -8.96 2.82
CA VAL A 31 -3.89 -8.37 1.55
C VAL A 31 -2.61 -7.94 0.83
N GLN A 32 -2.47 -8.34 -0.42
CA GLN A 32 -1.37 -7.87 -1.26
C GLN A 32 -1.83 -6.60 -2.02
N ILE A 33 -1.05 -5.53 -1.92
CA ILE A 33 -1.24 -4.30 -2.69
C ILE A 33 0.04 -4.02 -3.47
N ASN A 34 -0.05 -3.98 -4.80
CA ASN A 34 1.08 -3.61 -5.64
C ASN A 34 0.94 -2.15 -6.06
N PHE A 35 2.01 -1.38 -5.90
CA PHE A 35 2.14 -0.04 -6.45
C PHE A 35 3.10 -0.07 -7.63
N VAL A 36 2.62 0.31 -8.80
CA VAL A 36 3.36 0.17 -10.05
C VAL A 36 3.54 1.52 -10.72
N LYS A 37 4.76 1.82 -11.15
CA LYS A 37 5.07 2.91 -12.08
C LYS A 37 5.43 2.32 -13.43
N TYR A 38 4.93 2.90 -14.50
CA TYR A 38 5.17 2.39 -15.85
C TYR A 38 5.40 3.51 -16.87
N ASP A 39 6.01 3.17 -18.00
CA ASP A 39 6.16 4.04 -19.15
C ASP A 39 5.61 3.36 -20.41
N LEU A 40 4.59 3.97 -21.01
CA LEU A 40 3.93 3.47 -22.22
C LEU A 40 4.81 3.60 -23.47
N LYS A 41 5.85 4.44 -23.43
CA LYS A 41 6.81 4.61 -24.53
C LYS A 41 7.75 3.41 -24.67
N LEU A 42 7.93 2.64 -23.60
CA LEU A 42 8.75 1.43 -23.62
C LEU A 42 8.00 0.28 -24.28
N GLU A 43 8.78 -0.70 -24.76
CA GLU A 43 8.25 -1.93 -25.32
C GLU A 43 7.33 -2.65 -24.34
N LYS A 44 6.32 -3.34 -24.86
CA LYS A 44 5.19 -3.88 -24.08
C LYS A 44 5.61 -4.67 -22.83
N ASN A 45 6.72 -5.42 -22.89
CA ASN A 45 7.20 -6.27 -21.79
C ASN A 45 8.15 -5.54 -20.80
N SER A 46 8.56 -4.32 -21.13
CA SER A 46 9.50 -3.50 -20.35
C SER A 46 8.86 -2.22 -19.82
N ARG A 47 7.53 -2.11 -19.89
CA ARG A 47 6.79 -0.91 -19.47
C ARG A 47 6.82 -0.67 -17.97
N GLN A 48 6.90 -1.72 -17.15
CA GLN A 48 6.94 -1.57 -15.70
C GLN A 48 8.34 -1.13 -15.27
N LEU A 49 8.42 0.06 -14.69
CA LEU A 49 9.66 0.64 -14.18
C LEU A 49 9.89 0.29 -12.71
N ILE A 50 8.83 0.36 -11.90
CA ILE A 50 8.86 0.10 -10.46
C ILE A 50 7.64 -0.74 -10.11
N ASN A 51 7.82 -1.74 -9.26
CA ASN A 51 6.74 -2.53 -8.67
C ASN A 51 7.02 -2.80 -7.18
N ILE A 52 6.26 -2.13 -6.31
CA ILE A 52 6.35 -2.28 -4.86
C ILE A 52 5.17 -3.11 -4.37
N SER A 53 5.43 -4.37 -4.01
CA SER A 53 4.42 -5.27 -3.41
C SER A 53 4.41 -5.16 -1.89
N LEU A 54 3.29 -4.68 -1.33
CA LEU A 54 3.02 -4.58 0.09
C LEU A 54 2.11 -5.73 0.54
N TYR A 55 2.29 -6.21 1.77
CA TYR A 55 1.48 -7.27 2.37
C TYR A 55 1.00 -6.81 3.75
N ILE A 56 -0.27 -6.44 3.85
CA ILE A 56 -0.87 -5.83 5.04
C ILE A 56 -1.83 -6.84 5.66
N ASP A 57 -1.85 -6.95 6.98
CA ASP A 57 -2.76 -7.86 7.68
C ASP A 57 -4.24 -7.55 7.37
N ILE A 58 -5.06 -8.58 7.24
CA ILE A 58 -6.48 -8.44 6.89
C ILE A 58 -7.24 -7.57 7.91
N ASP A 59 -6.95 -7.73 9.21
CA ASP A 59 -7.55 -6.95 10.29
C ASP A 59 -7.22 -5.45 10.16
N LYS A 60 -5.97 -5.09 9.89
CA LYS A 60 -5.55 -3.70 9.63
C LYS A 60 -6.26 -3.10 8.42
N ILE A 61 -6.47 -3.90 7.37
CA ILE A 61 -7.21 -3.46 6.18
C ILE A 61 -8.69 -3.23 6.50
N LEU A 62 -9.31 -4.11 7.30
CA LEU A 62 -10.70 -3.93 7.72
C LEU A 62 -10.87 -2.68 8.60
N ILE A 63 -9.92 -2.41 9.50
CA ILE A 63 -9.89 -1.18 10.30
C ILE A 63 -9.77 0.05 9.38
N LEU A 64 -8.82 0.04 8.44
CA LEU A 64 -8.66 1.14 7.48
C LEU A 64 -9.93 1.35 6.64
N ALA A 65 -10.56 0.26 6.17
CA ALA A 65 -11.81 0.34 5.42
C ALA A 65 -12.93 0.96 6.27
N ASN A 66 -13.02 0.60 7.54
CA ASN A 66 -13.96 1.21 8.48
C ASN A 66 -13.66 2.71 8.72
N ASP A 67 -12.39 3.08 8.88
CA ASP A 67 -11.97 4.47 9.06
C ASP A 67 -12.28 5.34 7.83
N ILE A 68 -12.17 4.76 6.62
CA ILE A 68 -12.61 5.40 5.38
C ILE A 68 -14.13 5.60 5.39
N LEU A 69 -14.90 4.53 5.63
CA LEU A 69 -16.36 4.55 5.46
C LEU A 69 -17.09 5.31 6.57
N SER A 70 -16.51 5.38 7.77
CA SER A 70 -17.03 6.17 8.89
C SER A 70 -16.75 7.67 8.76
N GLY A 71 -15.91 8.09 7.80
CA GLY A 71 -15.45 9.47 7.67
C GLY A 71 -14.34 9.86 8.64
N ARG A 72 -13.84 8.94 9.48
CA ARG A 72 -12.70 9.19 10.37
C ARG A 72 -11.46 9.62 9.59
N LEU A 73 -11.17 8.97 8.45
CA LEU A 73 -10.02 9.33 7.61
C LEU A 73 -10.16 10.75 7.01
N ALA A 74 -11.38 11.17 6.67
CA ALA A 74 -11.68 12.55 6.24
C ALA A 74 -11.48 13.57 7.36
N ALA A 75 -11.87 13.24 8.59
CA ALA A 75 -11.59 14.10 9.75
C ALA A 75 -10.07 14.26 9.98
N LEU A 76 -9.29 13.16 9.88
CA LEU A 76 -7.83 13.20 9.98
C LEU A 76 -7.20 14.02 8.85
N ALA A 77 -7.71 13.90 7.63
CA ALA A 77 -7.24 14.71 6.50
C ALA A 77 -7.46 16.22 6.74
N LYS A 78 -8.64 16.60 7.25
CA LYS A 78 -8.92 17.99 7.63
C LYS A 78 -7.97 18.50 8.71
N GLN A 79 -7.69 17.69 9.73
CA GLN A 79 -6.73 18.04 10.78
C GLN A 79 -5.31 18.23 10.22
N ALA A 80 -4.86 17.32 9.35
CA ALA A 80 -3.55 17.41 8.72
C ALA A 80 -3.40 18.67 7.84
N ASN A 81 -4.44 19.04 7.09
CA ASN A 81 -4.47 20.28 6.31
C ASN A 81 -4.37 21.53 7.22
N ASN A 82 -5.13 21.57 8.32
CA ASN A 82 -5.06 22.68 9.28
C ASN A 82 -3.66 22.81 9.90
N ILE A 83 -3.00 21.69 10.19
CA ILE A 83 -1.62 21.69 10.72
C ILE A 83 -0.66 22.24 9.66
N LYS A 84 -0.76 21.77 8.41
CA LYS A 84 0.05 22.23 7.28
C LYS A 84 -0.05 23.75 7.10
N GLU A 85 -1.26 24.30 7.13
CA GLU A 85 -1.50 25.74 7.00
C GLU A 85 -0.85 26.55 8.14
N LYS A 86 -0.96 26.06 9.39
CA LYS A 86 -0.38 26.73 10.55
C LYS A 86 1.14 26.64 10.62
N SER A 87 1.72 25.53 10.19
CA SER A 87 3.16 25.28 10.27
C SER A 87 3.94 25.81 9.06
N GLY A 88 3.25 26.20 7.99
CA GLY A 88 3.87 26.60 6.73
C GLY A 88 4.53 25.44 5.97
N TYR A 89 4.21 24.18 6.31
CA TYR A 89 4.76 23.04 5.58
C TYR A 89 4.19 22.97 4.16
N LYS A 90 5.04 22.55 3.22
CA LYS A 90 4.62 22.40 1.81
C LYS A 90 3.59 21.29 1.62
N TYR A 91 3.67 20.21 2.41
CA TYR A 91 2.83 19.02 2.26
C TYR A 91 2.28 18.58 3.61
N CYS A 92 1.10 17.94 3.58
CA CYS A 92 0.51 17.33 4.76
C CYS A 92 1.34 16.14 5.26
N LYS A 93 1.32 15.92 6.58
CA LYS A 93 1.79 14.66 7.16
C LYS A 93 0.84 13.52 6.75
N GLU A 94 1.37 12.30 6.67
CA GLU A 94 0.55 11.11 6.48
C GLU A 94 -0.48 10.96 7.61
N ILE A 95 -1.68 10.53 7.25
CA ILE A 95 -2.80 10.30 8.15
C ILE A 95 -3.03 8.81 8.44
N TYR A 96 -2.34 7.96 7.69
CA TYR A 96 -2.28 6.51 7.89
C TYR A 96 -0.93 6.02 7.39
N ALA A 97 -0.34 5.07 8.13
CA ALA A 97 0.82 4.32 7.67
C ALA A 97 0.77 2.88 8.19
N ASP A 98 1.13 1.93 7.34
CA ASP A 98 1.47 0.56 7.74
C ASP A 98 2.90 0.28 7.31
N ILE A 99 3.71 -0.24 8.24
CA ILE A 99 5.12 -0.57 8.02
C ILE A 99 5.27 -2.08 8.13
N GLY A 100 5.90 -2.67 7.12
CA GLY A 100 6.31 -4.06 7.11
C GLY A 100 7.72 -4.18 6.55
N GLY A 101 8.13 -5.41 6.28
CA GLY A 101 9.46 -5.66 5.73
C GLY A 101 9.89 -7.12 5.81
N VAL A 102 11.17 -7.33 5.53
CA VAL A 102 11.86 -8.61 5.70
C VAL A 102 13.21 -8.34 6.33
N SER A 103 13.55 -9.09 7.38
CA SER A 103 14.85 -8.96 8.07
C SER A 103 15.99 -9.34 7.14
N ALA A 104 17.19 -8.81 7.40
CA ALA A 104 18.40 -9.12 6.63
C ALA A 104 18.68 -10.62 6.58
N VAL A 105 18.48 -11.32 7.71
CA VAL A 105 18.64 -12.78 7.81
C VAL A 105 17.69 -13.51 6.84
N LYS A 106 16.38 -13.19 6.89
CA LYS A 106 15.38 -13.82 6.00
C LYS A 106 15.59 -13.46 4.53
N LEU A 107 16.14 -12.28 4.23
CA LEU A 107 16.51 -11.90 2.87
C LEU A 107 17.66 -12.77 2.36
N LYS A 108 18.68 -13.00 3.18
CA LYS A 108 19.81 -13.87 2.88
C LYS A 108 19.38 -15.32 2.65
N GLU A 109 18.53 -15.87 3.52
CA GLU A 109 17.96 -17.22 3.37
C GLU A 109 17.20 -17.40 2.05
N ARG A 110 16.62 -16.32 1.51
CA ARG A 110 15.87 -16.32 0.25
C ARG A 110 16.72 -16.01 -0.97
N GLY A 111 18.03 -15.82 -0.82
CA GLY A 111 18.91 -15.37 -1.90
C GLY A 111 18.56 -13.97 -2.44
N LYS A 112 17.95 -13.14 -1.59
CA LYS A 112 17.51 -11.76 -1.91
C LYS A 112 18.16 -10.75 -0.98
N GLU A 113 19.38 -11.04 -0.52
CA GLU A 113 20.13 -10.12 0.32
C GLU A 113 20.29 -8.77 -0.38
N ARG A 114 20.17 -7.70 0.40
CA ARG A 114 20.43 -6.36 -0.11
C ARG A 114 21.94 -6.12 -0.20
N PRO A 115 22.42 -5.31 -1.15
CA PRO A 115 23.85 -4.99 -1.26
C PRO A 115 24.46 -4.36 0.00
N ASP A 116 23.63 -3.66 0.79
CA ASP A 116 24.03 -3.01 2.05
C ASP A 116 23.92 -3.93 3.29
N GLY A 117 23.45 -5.17 3.12
CA GLY A 117 23.23 -6.11 4.22
C GLY A 117 22.11 -5.71 5.19
N LYS A 118 21.35 -4.65 4.92
CA LYS A 118 20.29 -4.14 5.80
C LYS A 118 18.97 -4.90 5.60
N CYS A 119 18.01 -4.65 6.49
CA CYS A 119 16.65 -5.16 6.31
C CYS A 119 15.97 -4.43 5.14
N LEU A 120 14.95 -5.05 4.57
CA LEU A 120 14.08 -4.42 3.58
C LEU A 120 12.83 -3.92 4.28
N PHE A 121 12.64 -2.61 4.40
CA PHE A 121 11.34 -2.09 4.81
C PHE A 121 10.43 -1.92 3.60
N ARG A 122 9.13 -2.01 3.88
CA ARG A 122 8.07 -1.62 2.96
C ARG A 122 7.04 -0.82 3.73
N ARG A 123 6.48 0.21 3.11
CA ARG A 123 5.52 1.07 3.79
C ARG A 123 4.39 1.48 2.87
N PHE A 124 3.17 1.33 3.39
CA PHE A 124 1.98 1.94 2.81
C PHE A 124 1.69 3.25 3.55
N LYS A 125 1.39 4.33 2.83
CA LYS A 125 0.92 5.59 3.42
C LYS A 125 -0.31 6.13 2.71
N ILE A 126 -1.12 6.86 3.47
CA ILE A 126 -2.15 7.75 2.93
C ILE A 126 -1.85 9.17 3.38
N THR A 127 -1.83 10.09 2.44
CA THR A 127 -1.62 11.52 2.69
C THR A 127 -2.70 12.33 1.96
N PRO A 128 -3.24 13.40 2.57
CA PRO A 128 -4.06 14.37 1.83
C PRO A 128 -3.26 14.99 0.70
N GLY A 129 -3.84 15.04 -0.50
CA GLY A 129 -3.19 15.70 -1.65
C GLY A 129 -3.59 17.16 -1.81
N ASP A 130 -2.77 17.92 -2.52
CA ASP A 130 -3.04 19.34 -2.80
C ASP A 130 -4.01 19.55 -3.97
N LYS A 131 -3.93 18.67 -4.99
CA LYS A 131 -4.73 18.75 -6.24
C LYS A 131 -5.78 17.66 -6.35
N VAL A 132 -5.58 16.57 -5.63
CA VAL A 132 -6.47 15.41 -5.54
C VAL A 132 -6.63 15.10 -4.06
N ASN A 133 -7.78 14.57 -3.65
CA ASN A 133 -8.11 14.48 -2.23
C ASN A 133 -7.15 13.54 -1.48
N TRP A 134 -6.70 12.47 -2.13
CA TRP A 134 -5.92 11.41 -1.49
C TRP A 134 -4.73 10.98 -2.33
N ILE A 135 -3.61 10.71 -1.65
CA ILE A 135 -2.42 10.10 -2.25
C ILE A 135 -2.11 8.82 -1.50
N PHE A 136 -2.20 7.69 -2.19
CA PHE A 136 -1.73 6.41 -1.68
C PHE A 136 -0.28 6.22 -2.11
N SER A 137 0.62 5.92 -1.17
CA SER A 137 2.03 5.75 -1.46
C SER A 137 2.52 4.36 -1.03
N GLY A 138 3.17 3.65 -1.96
CA GLY A 138 4.00 2.50 -1.67
C GLY A 138 5.47 2.94 -1.64
N GLU A 139 6.17 2.59 -0.58
CA GLU A 139 7.57 2.91 -0.33
C GLU A 139 8.37 1.64 -0.02
N ILE A 140 9.62 1.59 -0.48
CA ILE A 140 10.57 0.51 -0.21
C ILE A 140 11.97 1.09 0.03
N GLY A 141 12.76 0.43 0.87
CA GLY A 141 14.18 0.73 1.04
C GLY A 141 14.83 0.02 2.22
N ALA A 142 15.97 0.53 2.65
CA ALA A 142 16.73 0.02 3.79
C ALA A 142 16.05 0.29 5.14
N GLY A 143 15.99 -0.73 5.99
CA GLY A 143 15.53 -0.64 7.36
C GLY A 143 16.46 -1.34 8.34
N GLU A 144 16.20 -1.10 9.62
CA GLU A 144 16.85 -1.76 10.74
C GLU A 144 15.83 -2.56 11.54
N GLU A 145 16.25 -3.71 12.04
CA GLU A 145 15.43 -4.51 12.95
C GLU A 145 15.65 -3.99 14.37
N SER A 146 14.56 -3.55 15.01
CA SER A 146 14.57 -3.20 16.43
C SER A 146 14.72 -4.45 17.30
N GLU A 147 14.97 -4.26 18.59
CA GLU A 147 15.04 -5.33 19.60
C GLU A 147 13.77 -6.20 19.65
N THR A 148 12.62 -5.65 19.25
CA THR A 148 11.32 -6.35 19.21
C THR A 148 11.05 -7.08 17.89
N GLY A 149 11.99 -7.04 16.94
CA GLY A 149 11.82 -7.61 15.60
C GLY A 149 11.04 -6.72 14.62
N LEU A 150 10.64 -5.51 15.03
CA LEU A 150 10.02 -4.54 14.12
C LEU A 150 11.07 -3.93 13.20
N ILE A 151 10.74 -3.82 11.90
CA ILE A 151 11.62 -3.19 10.91
C ILE A 151 11.32 -1.70 10.85
N ILE A 152 12.28 -0.90 11.29
CA ILE A 152 12.22 0.56 11.32
C ILE A 152 12.94 1.11 10.08
N PRO A 153 12.28 1.93 9.25
CA PRO A 153 12.92 2.56 8.11
C PRO A 153 13.99 3.57 8.54
N GLN A 154 15.19 3.50 7.96
CA GLN A 154 16.34 4.29 8.40
C GLN A 154 16.55 5.60 7.65
N ASP A 155 15.99 5.74 6.45
CA ASP A 155 16.25 6.86 5.55
C ASP A 155 15.02 7.23 4.71
N LYS A 156 15.22 8.12 3.72
CA LYS A 156 14.27 8.30 2.62
C LYS A 156 14.13 6.97 1.85
N PRO A 157 12.91 6.63 1.39
CA PRO A 157 12.70 5.44 0.58
C PRO A 157 13.54 5.50 -0.70
N GLU A 158 14.10 4.35 -1.09
CA GLU A 158 14.83 4.17 -2.36
C GLU A 158 13.89 4.33 -3.54
N GLU A 159 12.72 3.70 -3.46
CA GLU A 159 11.68 3.83 -4.45
C GLU A 159 10.36 4.21 -3.79
N ILE A 160 9.62 5.05 -4.50
CA ILE A 160 8.28 5.48 -4.10
C ILE A 160 7.38 5.56 -5.32
N VAL A 161 6.20 4.98 -5.19
CA VAL A 161 5.12 5.11 -6.16
C VAL A 161 3.93 5.74 -5.46
N ARG A 162 3.46 6.88 -5.99
CA ARG A 162 2.33 7.65 -5.46
C ARG A 162 1.18 7.57 -6.45
N VAL A 163 0.06 7.02 -6.02
CA VAL A 163 -1.15 6.92 -6.84
C VAL A 163 -2.16 7.95 -6.31
N PRO A 164 -2.61 8.89 -7.14
CA PRO A 164 -3.66 9.84 -6.78
C PRO A 164 -5.04 9.16 -6.81
N LEU A 165 -5.88 9.46 -5.80
CA LEU A 165 -7.24 8.95 -5.68
C LEU A 165 -8.21 10.11 -5.42
N ASN A 166 -9.41 10.02 -5.98
CA ASN A 166 -10.55 10.85 -5.57
C ASN A 166 -11.37 10.17 -4.45
N ASP A 167 -12.47 10.80 -4.01
CA ASP A 167 -13.30 10.26 -2.93
C ASP A 167 -14.02 8.96 -3.30
N GLU A 168 -14.42 8.80 -4.57
CA GLU A 168 -15.06 7.58 -5.05
C GLU A 168 -14.07 6.42 -5.10
N ASP A 169 -12.85 6.66 -5.56
CA ASP A 169 -11.75 5.69 -5.55
C ASP A 169 -11.45 5.20 -4.13
N LEU A 170 -11.41 6.13 -3.17
CA LEU A 170 -11.18 5.81 -1.76
C LEU A 170 -12.32 4.94 -1.18
N LYS A 171 -13.58 5.30 -1.44
CA LYS A 171 -14.75 4.53 -0.99
C LYS A 171 -14.80 3.16 -1.67
N LYS A 172 -14.51 3.10 -2.97
CA LYS A 172 -14.43 1.87 -3.76
C LYS A 172 -13.36 0.94 -3.19
N PHE A 173 -12.19 1.47 -2.85
CA PHE A 173 -11.12 0.71 -2.17
C PHE A 173 -11.63 0.03 -0.90
N ALA A 174 -12.29 0.78 -0.02
CA ALA A 174 -12.82 0.24 1.24
C ALA A 174 -13.94 -0.80 1.03
N LEU A 175 -14.92 -0.51 0.18
CA LEU A 175 -16.08 -1.37 -0.05
C LEU A 175 -15.71 -2.70 -0.72
N VAL A 176 -14.86 -2.64 -1.76
CA VAL A 176 -14.41 -3.83 -2.49
C VAL A 176 -13.59 -4.72 -1.55
N LEU A 177 -12.64 -4.15 -0.80
CA LEU A 177 -11.83 -4.93 0.13
C LEU A 177 -12.68 -5.60 1.21
N LYS A 178 -13.59 -4.86 1.85
CA LYS A 178 -14.50 -5.42 2.85
C LYS A 178 -15.31 -6.58 2.30
N SER A 179 -15.87 -6.43 1.09
CA SER A 179 -16.69 -7.45 0.44
C SER A 179 -15.89 -8.72 0.13
N HIS A 180 -14.70 -8.58 -0.47
CA HIS A 180 -13.84 -9.71 -0.82
C HIS A 180 -13.29 -10.44 0.41
N ILE A 181 -12.87 -9.69 1.44
CA ILE A 181 -12.41 -10.27 2.70
C ILE A 181 -13.54 -11.03 3.38
N GLN A 182 -14.74 -10.45 3.47
CA GLN A 182 -15.89 -11.11 4.09
C GLN A 182 -16.28 -12.38 3.32
N ALA A 183 -16.29 -12.34 2.00
CA ALA A 183 -16.55 -13.53 1.17
C ALA A 183 -15.50 -14.63 1.42
N TYR A 184 -14.22 -14.27 1.48
CA TYR A 184 -13.15 -15.20 1.80
C TYR A 184 -13.31 -15.83 3.18
N LEU A 185 -13.50 -15.03 4.22
CA LEU A 185 -13.67 -15.53 5.59
C LEU A 185 -14.90 -16.44 5.71
N THR A 186 -16.02 -16.05 5.09
CA THR A 186 -17.24 -16.87 5.04
C THR A 186 -16.96 -18.22 4.37
N SER A 187 -16.19 -18.23 3.27
CA SER A 187 -15.83 -19.47 2.59
C SER A 187 -15.01 -20.44 3.46
N LEU A 188 -14.29 -19.96 4.48
CA LEU A 188 -13.53 -20.81 5.40
C LEU A 188 -14.44 -21.59 6.35
N TYR A 189 -15.63 -21.09 6.66
CA TYR A 189 -16.61 -21.79 7.51
C TYR A 189 -17.49 -22.78 6.73
N ILE A 190 -17.52 -22.67 5.40
CA ILE A 190 -18.35 -23.52 4.52
C ILE A 190 -17.51 -24.67 3.91
N LYS A 191 -16.18 -24.59 3.99
CA LYS A 191 -15.30 -25.69 3.60
C LYS A 191 -15.42 -26.82 4.63
N GLU A 192 -16.18 -27.85 4.25
CA GLU A 192 -16.12 -29.19 4.84
C GLU A 192 -14.77 -29.86 4.55
#